data_AF-A0A9D4Y6Q1-F1
#
_entry.id   AF-A0A9D4Y6Q1-F1
#
_cell.length_a   1.000
_cell.length_b   1.000
_cell.length_c   1.000
_cell.angle_alpha   90.00
_cell.angle_beta   90.00
_cell.angle_gamma   90.00
#
_symmetry.space_group_name_H-M   'P 1'
#
loop_
_entity.id
_entity.type
_entity.pdbx_description
1 polymer ?
#
loop_
_entity_poly.entity_id
_entity_poly.type
_entity_poly.pdbx_seq_one_letter_code
_entity_poly.pdbx_strand_id
1 'polypeptide(L)'
;MDSSYQKDLELLDKSCLLLPDVVIDLHSSILNPFAKGFELFRNPKYVNTGTFVTLSDFLSMTKNESTLSGILITVENAAYLAEKQGLGVTDTVIDALRSAGYDKPGSQKVYIQSTNSAVLLKFKEKTNYELVYKIDEIVYDASNEAVEYIKSFADAVVINKKSVFPWDNGFLTSSKTRIVPKLKASNLSVFVETFSNEFVSQAWDFLSDSTVDINSFVQDAEIDGIITDFPKTASRYRKNRCLNLGVKTPPYMQPVKAGDLYTLISQESMAPAPAPASLPLLTKSEVLEPPLPDVATRSSAPSPLDQPVPKNAQPKVTTVCFLSNVAVFVASFLLL
;
A
#
# COMPACT_ATOMS: atom_id res chain seq x y z
N MET A 1 -6.39 0.06 -30.82
CA MET A 1 -5.28 -0.46 -29.99
C MET A 1 -5.82 -1.62 -29.18
N ASP A 2 -4.96 -2.63 -29.02
CA ASP A 2 -5.24 -4.06 -28.84
C ASP A 2 -6.08 -4.42 -27.60
N SER A 3 -6.97 -5.42 -27.72
CA SER A 3 -7.96 -5.79 -26.70
C SER A 3 -7.46 -6.82 -25.68
N SER A 4 -6.14 -6.85 -25.44
CA SER A 4 -5.49 -7.88 -24.60
C SER A 4 -5.11 -7.39 -23.19
N TYR A 5 -5.31 -6.12 -22.84
CA TYR A 5 -4.96 -5.55 -21.54
C TYR A 5 -6.17 -5.38 -20.61
N GLN A 6 -6.73 -6.48 -20.11
CA GLN A 6 -7.71 -6.40 -19.01
C GLN A 6 -7.86 -7.73 -18.26
N LYS A 7 -6.77 -8.18 -17.63
CA LYS A 7 -6.85 -9.22 -16.59
C LYS A 7 -6.39 -8.65 -15.26
N ASP A 8 -7.27 -8.85 -14.28
CA ASP A 8 -7.04 -8.79 -12.84
C ASP A 8 -6.80 -7.40 -12.21
N LEU A 9 -7.87 -6.59 -12.17
CA LEU A 9 -8.00 -5.48 -11.22
C LEU A 9 -9.02 -5.83 -10.12
N GLU A 10 -8.51 -6.22 -8.96
CA GLU A 10 -9.03 -5.92 -7.62
C GLU A 10 -8.10 -6.60 -6.60
N LEU A 11 -7.17 -5.83 -6.00
CA LEU A 11 -6.41 -6.25 -4.82
C LEU A 11 -7.08 -5.62 -3.60
N LEU A 12 -7.80 -6.47 -2.86
CA LEU A 12 -8.45 -6.15 -1.59
C LEU A 12 -7.46 -6.42 -0.45
N ASP A 13 -7.07 -5.42 0.33
CA ASP A 13 -6.49 -5.66 1.65
C ASP A 13 -6.64 -4.48 2.62
N LYS A 14 -6.98 -4.82 3.87
CA LYS A 14 -6.30 -4.46 5.12
C LYS A 14 -6.91 -5.28 6.25
N SER A 15 -6.53 -6.56 6.35
CA SER A 15 -6.80 -7.40 7.54
C SER A 15 -5.48 -7.92 8.12
N CYS A 16 -5.14 -7.52 9.34
CA CYS A 16 -3.97 -8.06 10.04
C CYS A 16 -4.21 -9.53 10.40
N LEU A 17 -3.44 -10.43 9.78
CA LEU A 17 -3.44 -11.85 10.12
C LEU A 17 -2.46 -12.09 11.28
N LEU A 18 -2.93 -12.76 12.32
CA LEU A 18 -2.12 -13.07 13.49
C LEU A 18 -1.41 -14.42 13.33
N LEU A 19 -0.17 -14.49 13.81
CA LEU A 19 0.50 -15.75 14.07
C LEU A 19 -0.10 -16.39 15.34
N PRO A 20 -0.10 -17.73 15.46
CA PRO A 20 -0.79 -18.45 16.53
C PRO A 20 -0.41 -18.02 17.96
N ASP A 21 0.80 -17.49 18.16
CA ASP A 21 1.38 -17.23 19.48
C ASP A 21 1.23 -15.76 19.97
N VAL A 22 0.51 -14.90 19.24
CA VAL A 22 0.36 -13.46 19.58
C VAL A 22 -1.10 -13.12 19.81
N VAL A 23 -1.68 -13.60 20.91
CA VAL A 23 -3.00 -13.16 21.37
C VAL A 23 -2.89 -12.70 22.83
N ILE A 24 -2.61 -11.42 23.02
CA ILE A 24 -2.80 -10.75 24.32
C ILE A 24 -3.61 -9.47 24.05
N ASP A 25 -4.87 -9.49 24.49
CA ASP A 25 -5.78 -8.35 24.69
C ASP A 25 -5.96 -7.36 23.51
N LEU A 26 -6.14 -7.87 22.29
CA LEU A 26 -6.44 -7.05 21.11
C LEU A 26 -7.95 -6.85 20.94
N HIS A 27 -8.37 -5.60 20.81
CA HIS A 27 -9.73 -5.24 20.39
C HIS A 27 -9.72 -4.84 18.91
N SER A 28 -10.66 -5.39 18.14
CA SER A 28 -10.83 -4.98 16.75
C SER A 28 -11.35 -3.54 16.68
N SER A 29 -10.91 -2.81 15.67
CA SER A 29 -11.40 -1.47 15.38
C SER A 29 -11.37 -1.25 13.87
N ILE A 30 -12.43 -0.66 13.31
CA ILE A 30 -12.48 -0.32 11.89
C ILE A 30 -11.46 0.80 11.62
N LEU A 31 -10.46 0.50 10.79
CA LEU A 31 -9.49 1.49 10.35
C LEU A 31 -10.19 2.58 9.52
N ASN A 32 -10.08 3.83 9.97
CA ASN A 32 -10.37 5.01 9.15
C ASN A 32 -9.28 6.08 9.36
N PRO A 33 -8.40 6.32 8.36
CA PRO A 33 -7.39 7.37 8.44
C PRO A 33 -7.95 8.78 8.66
N PHE A 34 -9.23 9.01 8.34
CA PHE A 34 -9.87 10.33 8.36
C PHE A 34 -10.76 10.58 9.59
N ALA A 35 -10.80 9.64 10.55
CA ALA A 35 -11.51 9.85 11.81
C ALA A 35 -10.90 11.00 12.62
N LYS A 36 -9.57 11.08 12.67
CA LYS A 36 -8.85 12.18 13.30
C LYS A 36 -8.67 13.31 12.28
N GLY A 37 -9.03 14.53 12.66
CA GLY A 37 -8.86 15.73 11.83
C GLY A 37 -10.07 16.09 10.98
N PHE A 38 -10.85 15.10 10.52
CA PHE A 38 -12.05 15.35 9.71
C PHE A 38 -13.34 14.80 10.32
N GLU A 39 -13.27 14.07 11.44
CA GLU A 39 -14.44 13.49 12.12
C GLU A 39 -15.30 12.60 11.19
N LEU A 40 -14.67 12.01 10.17
CA LEU A 40 -15.31 11.05 9.30
C LEU A 40 -15.16 9.67 9.94
N PHE A 41 -16.27 9.05 10.33
CA PHE A 41 -16.25 7.74 10.97
C PHE A 41 -16.86 6.69 10.06
N ARG A 42 -16.14 5.59 9.86
CA ARG A 42 -16.68 4.41 9.17
C ARG A 42 -17.55 3.65 10.14
N ASN A 43 -18.80 3.41 9.73
CA ASN A 43 -19.77 2.57 10.42
C ASN A 43 -19.73 2.63 11.97
N PRO A 44 -20.06 3.78 12.60
CA PRO A 44 -19.85 4.01 14.03
C PRO A 44 -20.52 2.97 14.94
N LYS A 45 -21.67 2.43 14.51
CA LYS A 45 -22.43 1.40 15.23
C LYS A 45 -21.63 0.10 15.41
N TYR A 46 -20.74 -0.21 14.47
CA TYR A 46 -20.05 -1.50 14.37
C TYR A 46 -18.53 -1.35 14.45
N VAL A 47 -18.05 -0.27 15.10
CA VAL A 47 -16.62 0.06 15.15
C VAL A 47 -15.73 -1.08 15.66
N ASN A 48 -16.22 -1.88 16.62
CA ASN A 48 -15.45 -2.97 17.26
C ASN A 48 -16.03 -4.37 17.02
N THR A 49 -16.85 -4.57 15.97
CA THR A 49 -17.54 -5.87 15.78
C THR A 49 -16.77 -6.87 14.91
N GLY A 50 -15.49 -6.59 14.60
CA GLY A 50 -14.63 -7.52 13.87
C GLY A 50 -13.96 -8.55 14.78
N THR A 51 -13.50 -9.65 14.20
CA THR A 51 -12.63 -10.63 14.86
C THR A 51 -11.34 -10.79 14.07
N PHE A 52 -10.21 -10.94 14.76
CA PHE A 52 -8.97 -11.33 14.11
C PHE A 52 -9.08 -12.79 13.64
N VAL A 53 -8.53 -13.07 12.47
CA VAL A 53 -8.51 -14.41 11.89
C VAL A 53 -7.07 -14.85 11.67
N THR A 54 -6.82 -16.15 11.77
CA THR A 54 -5.50 -16.69 11.44
C THR A 54 -5.32 -16.74 9.92
N LEU A 55 -4.08 -16.84 9.46
CA LEU A 55 -3.80 -17.08 8.04
C LEU A 55 -4.49 -18.35 7.54
N SER A 56 -4.54 -19.42 8.33
CA SER A 56 -5.19 -20.67 7.92
C SER A 56 -6.70 -20.51 7.71
N ASP A 57 -7.36 -19.73 8.58
CA ASP A 57 -8.78 -19.45 8.46
C ASP A 57 -9.06 -18.65 7.18
N PHE A 58 -8.26 -17.60 6.95
CA PHE A 58 -8.34 -16.78 5.74
C PHE A 58 -8.16 -17.61 4.46
N LEU A 59 -7.14 -18.49 4.43
CA LEU A 59 -6.88 -19.36 3.29
C LEU A 59 -8.02 -20.36 3.06
N SER A 60 -8.65 -20.85 4.13
CA SER A 60 -9.80 -21.75 4.05
C SER A 60 -11.06 -21.06 3.53
N MET A 61 -11.29 -19.81 3.95
CA MET A 61 -12.39 -18.99 3.46
C MET A 61 -12.25 -18.69 1.97
N THR A 62 -11.05 -18.29 1.53
CA THR A 62 -10.81 -17.81 0.16
C THR A 62 -10.77 -18.93 -0.88
N LYS A 63 -10.29 -20.12 -0.51
CA LYS A 63 -10.09 -21.25 -1.44
C LYS A 63 -11.36 -21.69 -2.16
N ASN A 64 -12.52 -21.55 -1.53
CA ASN A 64 -13.81 -22.00 -2.08
C ASN A 64 -14.58 -20.88 -2.80
N GLU A 65 -14.03 -19.66 -2.85
CA GLU A 65 -14.71 -18.51 -3.42
C GLU A 65 -14.40 -18.35 -4.91
N SER A 66 -15.24 -18.96 -5.76
CA SER A 66 -15.05 -18.97 -7.22
C SER A 66 -15.05 -17.59 -7.88
N THR A 67 -15.52 -16.56 -7.19
CA THR A 67 -15.54 -15.18 -7.70
C THR A 67 -14.23 -14.43 -7.49
N LEU A 68 -13.32 -14.93 -6.65
CA LEU A 68 -12.02 -14.30 -6.42
C LEU A 68 -11.03 -14.75 -7.50
N SER A 69 -10.35 -13.77 -8.12
CA SER A 69 -9.28 -14.01 -9.08
C SER A 69 -7.95 -14.40 -8.42
N GLY A 70 -7.78 -14.06 -7.14
CA GLY A 70 -6.57 -14.32 -6.37
C GLY A 70 -6.64 -13.76 -4.96
N ILE A 71 -5.57 -13.98 -4.20
CA ILE A 71 -5.37 -13.45 -2.85
C ILE A 71 -4.07 -12.65 -2.78
N LEU A 72 -4.06 -11.61 -1.95
CA LEU A 72 -2.87 -10.85 -1.59
C LEU A 72 -2.50 -11.14 -0.15
N ILE A 73 -1.23 -11.46 0.09
CA ILE A 73 -0.68 -11.59 1.45
C ILE A 73 0.47 -10.61 1.57
N THR A 74 0.34 -9.67 2.51
CA THR A 74 1.42 -8.75 2.87
C THR A 74 2.25 -9.38 3.99
N VAL A 75 3.56 -9.50 3.78
CA VAL A 75 4.53 -9.97 4.78
C VAL A 75 5.27 -8.76 5.33
N GLU A 76 5.04 -8.45 6.60
CA GLU A 76 5.64 -7.28 7.26
C GLU A 76 6.63 -7.72 8.35
N ASN A 77 7.65 -6.88 8.59
CA ASN A 77 8.57 -6.99 9.73
C ASN A 77 9.31 -8.34 9.87
N ALA A 78 9.51 -9.07 8.76
CA ALA A 78 10.05 -10.43 8.79
C ALA A 78 11.43 -10.53 9.48
N ALA A 79 12.34 -9.60 9.22
CA ALA A 79 13.67 -9.58 9.83
C ALA A 79 13.59 -9.37 11.36
N TYR A 80 12.79 -8.41 11.80
CA TYR A 80 12.55 -8.15 13.22
C TYR A 80 11.93 -9.37 13.91
N LEU A 81 10.93 -10.01 13.30
CA LEU A 81 10.26 -11.17 13.87
C LEU A 81 11.20 -12.39 13.97
N ALA A 82 12.05 -12.61 12.96
CA ALA A 82 13.05 -13.67 13.02
C ALA A 82 14.09 -13.42 14.12
N GLU A 83 14.67 -12.23 14.18
CA GLU A 83 15.78 -11.92 15.08
C GLU A 83 15.30 -11.72 16.54
N LYS A 84 14.22 -10.96 16.74
CA LYS A 84 13.79 -10.53 18.09
C LYS A 84 12.72 -11.42 18.69
N GLN A 85 11.93 -12.13 17.87
CA GLN A 85 10.83 -12.97 18.35
C GLN A 85 11.07 -14.47 18.13
N GLY A 86 12.09 -14.84 17.33
CA GLY A 86 12.33 -16.23 16.92
C GLY A 86 11.23 -16.76 16.00
N LEU A 87 10.60 -15.89 15.21
CA LEU A 87 9.47 -16.22 14.35
C LEU A 87 9.84 -16.12 12.86
N GLY A 88 9.95 -17.28 12.20
CA GLY A 88 10.21 -17.41 10.77
C GLY A 88 8.97 -17.19 9.91
N VAL A 89 8.50 -15.95 9.78
CA VAL A 89 7.23 -15.63 9.10
C VAL A 89 7.21 -16.06 7.64
N THR A 90 8.33 -15.91 6.93
CA THR A 90 8.44 -16.27 5.51
C THR A 90 8.17 -17.75 5.28
N ASP A 91 8.85 -18.63 6.01
CA ASP A 91 8.66 -20.08 5.89
C ASP A 91 7.26 -20.48 6.37
N THR A 92 6.76 -19.85 7.44
CA THR A 92 5.40 -20.09 7.95
C THR A 92 4.32 -19.81 6.90
N VAL A 93 4.41 -18.68 6.19
CA VAL A 93 3.46 -18.31 5.13
C VAL A 93 3.56 -19.27 3.95
N ILE A 94 4.78 -19.63 3.52
CA ILE A 94 5.00 -20.59 2.44
C ILE A 94 4.35 -21.94 2.76
N ASP A 95 4.58 -22.44 3.98
CA ASP A 95 4.07 -23.74 4.42
C ASP A 95 2.55 -23.73 4.59
N ALA A 96 1.98 -22.62 5.10
CA ALA A 96 0.53 -22.44 5.18
C ALA A 96 -0.12 -22.46 3.78
N LEU A 97 0.46 -21.75 2.81
CA LEU A 97 -0.03 -21.73 1.43
C LEU A 97 0.04 -23.10 0.75
N ARG A 98 1.16 -23.83 0.91
CA ARG A 98 1.31 -25.20 0.40
C ARG A 98 0.31 -26.16 1.05
N SER A 99 0.14 -26.07 2.37
CA SER A 99 -0.81 -26.89 3.11
C SER A 99 -2.26 -26.62 2.68
N ALA A 100 -2.57 -25.36 2.38
CA ALA A 100 -3.85 -24.96 1.81
C ALA A 100 -3.99 -25.33 0.31
N GLY A 101 -2.93 -25.79 -0.35
CA GLY A 101 -2.95 -26.26 -1.74
C GLY A 101 -2.87 -25.15 -2.79
N TYR A 102 -2.40 -23.96 -2.44
CA TYR A 102 -2.20 -22.86 -3.39
C TYR A 102 -1.01 -23.08 -4.34
N ASP A 103 -0.17 -24.09 -4.08
CA ASP A 103 0.93 -24.53 -4.94
C ASP A 103 0.50 -25.49 -6.06
N LYS A 104 -0.76 -25.95 -6.06
CA LYS A 104 -1.26 -26.95 -7.01
C LYS A 104 -1.72 -26.31 -8.32
N PRO A 105 -1.60 -27.00 -9.47
CA PRO A 105 -2.13 -26.50 -10.74
C PRO A 105 -3.62 -26.18 -10.65
N GLY A 106 -4.03 -25.02 -11.18
CA GLY A 106 -5.42 -24.58 -11.17
C GLY A 106 -5.87 -23.89 -9.87
N SER A 107 -4.96 -23.68 -8.90
CA SER A 107 -5.22 -22.82 -7.75
C SER A 107 -5.43 -21.36 -8.17
N GLN A 108 -6.07 -20.58 -7.29
CA GLN A 108 -6.15 -19.13 -7.44
C GLN A 108 -4.76 -18.50 -7.37
N LYS A 109 -4.60 -17.35 -8.04
CA LYS A 109 -3.35 -16.60 -8.00
C LYS A 109 -3.04 -16.15 -6.57
N VAL A 110 -1.77 -16.18 -6.22
CA VAL A 110 -1.26 -15.64 -4.95
C VAL A 110 -0.29 -14.53 -5.25
N TYR A 111 -0.55 -13.37 -4.64
CA TYR A 111 0.34 -12.23 -4.63
C TYR A 111 1.01 -12.14 -3.27
N ILE A 112 2.34 -12.10 -3.25
CA ILE A 112 3.11 -11.86 -2.02
C ILE A 112 3.66 -10.45 -2.07
N GLN A 113 3.22 -9.61 -1.13
CA GLN A 113 3.66 -8.22 -1.02
C GLN A 113 4.60 -8.02 0.15
N SER A 114 5.64 -7.21 -0.04
CA SER A 114 6.56 -6.81 1.02
C SER A 114 7.25 -5.49 0.65
N THR A 115 7.59 -4.67 1.64
CA THR A 115 8.49 -3.52 1.51
C THR A 115 9.97 -3.92 1.57
N ASN A 116 10.25 -5.16 1.99
CA ASN A 116 11.60 -5.69 2.13
C ASN A 116 11.94 -6.65 0.97
N SER A 117 12.98 -6.34 0.20
CA SER A 117 13.40 -7.11 -0.98
C SER A 117 13.93 -8.51 -0.64
N ALA A 118 14.59 -8.68 0.51
CA ALA A 118 15.09 -9.99 0.97
C ALA A 118 13.95 -10.98 1.27
N VAL A 119 12.79 -10.50 1.70
CA VAL A 119 11.56 -11.32 1.81
C VAL A 119 11.15 -11.85 0.45
N LEU A 120 11.01 -10.99 -0.55
CA LEU A 120 10.55 -11.40 -1.88
C LEU A 120 11.54 -12.32 -2.58
N LEU A 121 12.86 -12.08 -2.42
CA LEU A 121 13.90 -12.99 -2.90
C LEU A 121 13.75 -14.39 -2.30
N LYS A 122 13.50 -14.51 -0.99
CA LYS A 122 13.28 -15.82 -0.35
C LYS A 122 12.01 -16.52 -0.87
N PHE A 123 10.94 -15.78 -1.15
CA PHE A 123 9.74 -16.35 -1.78
C PHE A 123 10.02 -16.79 -3.22
N LYS A 124 10.79 -16.01 -3.98
CA LYS A 124 11.19 -16.33 -5.36
C LYS A 124 11.97 -17.65 -5.46
N GLU A 125 12.84 -17.91 -4.50
CA GLU A 125 13.62 -19.15 -4.46
C GLU A 125 12.77 -20.40 -4.17
N LYS A 126 11.65 -20.24 -3.46
CA LYS A 126 10.88 -21.36 -2.88
C LYS A 126 9.50 -21.57 -3.49
N THR A 127 9.01 -20.63 -4.30
CA THR A 127 7.63 -20.57 -4.80
C THR A 127 7.58 -19.97 -6.20
N ASN A 128 6.43 -20.13 -6.88
CA ASN A 128 6.14 -19.52 -8.18
C ASN A 128 4.99 -18.50 -8.09
N TYR A 129 4.80 -17.87 -6.92
CA TYR A 129 3.77 -16.85 -6.70
C TYR A 129 4.16 -15.53 -7.37
N GLU A 130 3.18 -14.68 -7.68
CA GLU A 130 3.45 -13.32 -8.20
C GLU A 130 3.98 -12.44 -7.04
N LEU A 131 5.14 -11.81 -7.24
CA LEU A 131 5.83 -11.05 -6.20
C LEU A 131 5.63 -9.55 -6.39
N VAL A 132 5.24 -8.87 -5.32
CA VAL A 132 4.84 -7.46 -5.35
C VAL A 132 5.72 -6.64 -4.40
N TYR A 133 6.55 -5.77 -4.96
CA TYR A 133 7.37 -4.88 -4.14
C TYR A 133 6.61 -3.59 -3.80
N LYS A 134 6.45 -3.29 -2.52
CA LYS A 134 5.82 -2.04 -2.07
C LYS A 134 6.89 -0.99 -1.82
N ILE A 135 6.86 0.09 -2.59
CA ILE A 135 7.63 1.30 -2.33
C ILE A 135 6.76 2.15 -1.42
N ASP A 136 7.08 2.18 -0.12
CA ASP A 136 6.32 2.93 0.88
C ASP A 136 6.71 4.42 0.95
N GLU A 137 7.83 4.79 0.33
CA GLU A 137 8.25 6.17 0.17
C GLU A 137 7.49 6.88 -0.96
N ILE A 138 7.37 8.20 -0.81
CA ILE A 138 6.86 9.06 -1.88
C ILE A 138 8.04 9.46 -2.76
N VAL A 139 8.02 9.04 -4.03
CA VAL A 139 9.15 9.20 -4.96
C VAL A 139 8.69 9.87 -6.26
N TYR A 140 9.57 10.66 -6.89
CA TYR A 140 9.29 11.27 -8.19
C TYR A 140 9.61 10.35 -9.38
N ASP A 141 10.65 9.54 -9.23
CA ASP A 141 11.25 8.72 -10.29
C ASP A 141 12.11 7.64 -9.62
N ALA A 142 12.69 6.74 -10.41
CA ALA A 142 13.64 5.74 -9.96
C ALA A 142 14.90 5.72 -10.84
N SER A 143 16.05 5.40 -10.26
CA SER A 143 17.26 5.15 -11.04
C SER A 143 17.11 3.87 -11.87
N ASN A 144 17.81 3.76 -13.00
CA ASN A 144 17.73 2.55 -13.84
C ASN A 144 18.19 1.31 -13.05
N GLU A 145 19.24 1.47 -12.24
CA GLU A 145 19.79 0.41 -11.40
C GLU A 145 18.79 -0.05 -10.32
N ALA A 146 17.97 0.88 -9.80
CA ALA A 146 16.91 0.54 -8.86
C ALA A 146 15.82 -0.29 -9.54
N VAL A 147 15.37 0.13 -10.73
CA VAL A 147 14.31 -0.55 -11.48
C VAL A 147 14.76 -1.93 -11.96
N GLU A 148 15.99 -2.04 -12.47
CA GLU A 148 16.60 -3.33 -12.84
C GLU A 148 16.69 -4.27 -11.64
N TYR A 149 17.07 -3.73 -10.48
CA TYR A 149 17.13 -4.52 -9.25
C TYR A 149 15.73 -4.97 -8.80
N ILE A 150 14.73 -4.09 -8.78
CA ILE A 150 13.34 -4.47 -8.47
C ILE A 150 12.84 -5.56 -9.41
N LYS A 151 13.08 -5.42 -10.72
CA LYS A 151 12.66 -6.41 -11.71
C LYS A 151 13.33 -7.78 -11.51
N SER A 152 14.50 -7.81 -10.88
CA SER A 152 15.18 -9.06 -10.55
C SER A 152 14.47 -9.90 -9.50
N PHE A 153 13.54 -9.34 -8.70
CA PHE A 153 12.84 -10.07 -7.63
C PHE A 153 11.33 -9.86 -7.57
N ALA A 154 10.76 -8.91 -8.32
CA ALA A 154 9.33 -8.63 -8.32
C ALA A 154 8.73 -8.61 -9.74
N ASP A 155 7.45 -8.98 -9.81
CA ASP A 155 6.62 -8.96 -11.02
C ASP A 155 5.81 -7.66 -11.11
N ALA A 156 5.48 -7.10 -9.94
CA ALA A 156 4.70 -5.89 -9.80
C ALA A 156 5.21 -4.99 -8.67
N VAL A 157 4.75 -3.75 -8.67
CA VAL A 157 5.09 -2.74 -7.67
C VAL A 157 3.84 -2.04 -7.17
N VAL A 158 3.79 -1.76 -5.88
CA VAL A 158 2.78 -0.90 -5.25
C VAL A 158 3.43 0.43 -4.88
N ILE A 159 2.80 1.53 -5.26
CA ILE A 159 3.26 2.89 -4.94
C ILE A 159 2.15 3.75 -4.34
N ASN A 160 2.53 4.79 -3.61
CA ASN A 160 1.60 5.77 -3.05
C ASN A 160 0.99 6.67 -4.14
N LYS A 161 -0.28 7.08 -3.97
CA LYS A 161 -0.94 8.08 -4.83
C LYS A 161 -0.09 9.34 -5.07
N LYS A 162 0.58 9.85 -4.04
CA LYS A 162 1.45 11.03 -4.12
C LYS A 162 2.69 10.83 -5.00
N SER A 163 3.16 9.59 -5.17
CA SER A 163 4.26 9.28 -6.08
C SER A 163 3.83 9.38 -7.53
N VAL A 164 2.53 9.30 -7.83
CA VAL A 164 1.99 9.44 -9.19
C VAL A 164 1.58 10.88 -9.47
N PHE A 165 0.72 11.43 -8.60
CA PHE A 165 0.26 12.81 -8.66
C PHE A 165 0.62 13.50 -7.35
N PRO A 166 1.71 14.29 -7.33
CA PRO A 166 2.12 15.04 -6.15
C PRO A 166 1.04 16.05 -5.77
N TRP A 167 0.75 16.13 -4.47
CA TRP A 167 -0.19 17.10 -3.96
C TRP A 167 0.34 17.74 -2.68
N ASP A 168 -0.17 18.92 -2.37
CA ASP A 168 -0.01 19.60 -1.09
C ASP A 168 -1.28 20.36 -0.73
N ASN A 169 -1.63 20.36 0.57
CA ASN A 169 -2.85 20.99 1.08
C ASN A 169 -4.14 20.69 0.27
N GLY A 170 -4.24 19.47 -0.27
CA GLY A 170 -5.40 19.00 -1.05
C GLY A 170 -5.34 19.33 -2.54
N PHE A 171 -4.36 20.09 -3.04
CA PHE A 171 -4.22 20.44 -4.46
C PHE A 171 -3.04 19.71 -5.10
N LEU A 172 -3.20 19.32 -6.36
CA LEU A 172 -2.08 18.81 -7.15
C LEU A 172 -1.06 19.93 -7.34
N THR A 173 0.21 19.64 -7.04
CA THR A 173 1.32 20.62 -7.11
C THR A 173 2.12 20.52 -8.41
N SER A 174 1.91 19.45 -9.17
CA SER A 174 2.50 19.26 -10.48
C SER A 174 1.63 18.35 -11.33
N SER A 175 2.04 18.18 -12.59
CA SER A 175 1.59 17.06 -13.41
C SER A 175 2.04 15.72 -12.81
N LYS A 176 1.74 14.62 -13.53
CA LYS A 176 2.28 13.28 -13.22
C LYS A 176 3.81 13.26 -13.12
N THR A 177 4.31 12.44 -12.21
CA THR A 177 5.74 12.17 -12.07
C THR A 177 6.23 11.17 -13.13
N ARG A 178 7.51 10.78 -13.07
CA ARG A 178 8.10 9.82 -14.02
C ARG A 178 8.10 8.37 -13.51
N ILE A 179 7.70 8.12 -12.26
CA ILE A 179 7.83 6.79 -11.65
C ILE A 179 7.02 5.71 -12.40
N VAL A 180 5.77 5.99 -12.76
CA VAL A 180 4.90 5.01 -13.46
C VAL A 180 5.46 4.62 -14.83
N PRO A 181 5.73 5.57 -15.77
CA PRO A 181 6.30 5.19 -17.06
C PRO A 181 7.67 4.53 -16.93
N LYS A 182 8.50 4.94 -15.95
CA LYS A 182 9.80 4.32 -15.69
C LYS A 182 9.66 2.84 -15.30
N LEU A 183 8.78 2.51 -14.36
CA LEU A 183 8.55 1.12 -13.92
C LEU A 183 7.94 0.26 -15.03
N LYS A 184 6.95 0.79 -15.74
CA LYS A 184 6.28 0.08 -16.84
C LYS A 184 7.21 -0.19 -18.03
N ALA A 185 8.14 0.72 -18.32
CA ALA A 185 9.16 0.50 -19.36
C ALA A 185 10.06 -0.72 -19.10
N SER A 186 10.13 -1.19 -17.84
CA SER A 186 10.86 -2.40 -17.44
C SER A 186 9.95 -3.62 -17.24
N ASN A 187 8.70 -3.58 -17.75
CA ASN A 187 7.70 -4.64 -17.63
C ASN A 187 7.33 -4.96 -16.17
N LEU A 188 7.30 -3.97 -15.29
CA LEU A 188 6.70 -4.08 -13.96
C LEU A 188 5.25 -3.60 -14.03
N SER A 189 4.32 -4.39 -13.52
CA SER A 189 2.93 -3.94 -13.35
C SER A 189 2.86 -2.96 -12.18
N VAL A 190 2.19 -1.82 -12.35
CA VAL A 190 2.13 -0.76 -11.34
C VAL A 190 0.74 -0.69 -10.71
N PHE A 191 0.67 -0.99 -9.41
CA PHE A 191 -0.52 -0.81 -8.57
C PHE A 191 -0.37 0.43 -7.70
N VAL A 192 -1.48 1.09 -7.40
CA VAL A 192 -1.47 2.30 -6.57
C VAL A 192 -2.38 2.16 -5.36
N GLU A 193 -1.89 2.60 -4.19
CA GLU A 193 -2.62 2.58 -2.93
C GLU A 193 -2.70 3.95 -2.23
N THR A 194 -3.65 4.20 -1.34
CA THR A 194 -4.92 3.48 -1.15
C THR A 194 -6.05 4.39 -1.63
N PHE A 195 -6.97 3.87 -2.45
CA PHE A 195 -8.15 4.59 -2.89
C PHE A 195 -9.27 4.49 -1.85
N SER A 196 -9.90 5.62 -1.57
CA SER A 196 -10.91 5.79 -0.53
C SER A 196 -12.09 6.60 -1.08
N ASN A 197 -13.28 6.44 -0.50
CA ASN A 197 -14.47 7.19 -0.92
C ASN A 197 -14.65 8.48 -0.14
N GLU A 198 -14.02 8.61 1.04
CA GLU A 198 -14.05 9.82 1.84
C GLU A 198 -13.54 10.99 1.00
N PHE A 199 -14.31 12.08 0.94
CA PHE A 199 -14.07 13.21 0.03
C PHE A 199 -12.76 13.99 0.31
N VAL A 200 -12.18 13.79 1.49
CA VAL A 200 -10.88 14.37 1.88
C VAL A 200 -9.69 13.50 1.44
N SER A 201 -9.94 12.33 0.86
CA SER A 201 -8.93 11.35 0.48
C SER A 201 -8.43 11.50 -0.96
N GLN A 202 -8.98 12.44 -1.73
CA GLN A 202 -8.59 12.76 -3.10
C GLN A 202 -8.15 14.22 -3.19
N ALA A 203 -7.43 14.58 -4.27
CA ALA A 203 -7.11 15.96 -4.55
C ALA A 203 -8.41 16.69 -4.87
N TRP A 204 -8.50 17.97 -4.51
CA TRP A 204 -9.63 18.82 -4.90
C TRP A 204 -9.68 19.02 -6.41
N ASP A 205 -8.56 18.88 -7.12
CA ASP A 205 -8.50 18.77 -8.58
C ASP A 205 -9.43 17.67 -9.11
N PHE A 206 -9.60 16.58 -8.36
CA PHE A 206 -10.52 15.48 -8.71
C PHE A 206 -11.94 15.72 -8.20
N LEU A 207 -12.28 16.96 -7.84
CA LEU A 207 -13.59 17.37 -7.32
C LEU A 207 -14.02 16.58 -6.08
N SER A 208 -13.06 16.02 -5.35
CA SER A 208 -13.31 15.11 -4.22
C SER A 208 -14.18 13.88 -4.60
N ASP A 209 -14.17 13.49 -5.88
CA ASP A 209 -14.94 12.36 -6.40
C ASP A 209 -14.05 11.12 -6.58
N SER A 210 -14.39 10.04 -5.87
CA SER A 210 -13.67 8.76 -5.91
C SER A 210 -13.60 8.11 -7.30
N THR A 211 -14.60 8.34 -8.17
CA THR A 211 -14.61 7.79 -9.54
C THR A 211 -13.71 8.61 -10.45
N VAL A 212 -13.70 9.94 -10.29
CA VAL A 212 -12.78 10.83 -10.99
C VAL A 212 -11.33 10.53 -10.58
N ASP A 213 -11.07 10.32 -9.29
CA ASP A 213 -9.74 9.91 -8.78
C ASP A 213 -9.29 8.61 -9.47
N ILE A 214 -10.10 7.53 -9.41
CA ILE A 214 -9.77 6.28 -10.10
C ILE A 214 -9.58 6.48 -11.61
N ASN A 215 -10.45 7.26 -12.26
CA ASN A 215 -10.37 7.52 -13.70
C ASN A 215 -9.07 8.23 -14.10
N SER A 216 -8.66 9.26 -13.34
CA SER A 216 -7.42 10.00 -13.59
C SER A 216 -6.20 9.09 -13.46
N PHE A 217 -6.14 8.25 -12.44
CA PHE A 217 -5.04 7.31 -12.26
C PHE A 217 -5.01 6.22 -13.35
N VAL A 218 -6.16 5.67 -13.74
CA VAL A 218 -6.22 4.60 -14.74
C VAL A 218 -6.04 5.12 -16.17
N GLN A 219 -6.63 6.26 -16.53
CA GLN A 219 -6.63 6.77 -17.92
C GLN A 219 -5.49 7.74 -18.22
N ASP A 220 -5.05 8.58 -17.26
CA ASP A 220 -3.94 9.52 -17.50
C ASP A 220 -2.59 8.98 -17.00
N ALA A 221 -2.55 8.41 -15.78
CA ALA A 221 -1.32 7.80 -15.28
C ALA A 221 -1.10 6.37 -15.82
N GLU A 222 -2.09 5.75 -16.45
CA GLU A 222 -2.01 4.44 -17.10
C GLU A 222 -1.52 3.33 -16.16
N ILE A 223 -1.95 3.36 -14.90
CA ILE A 223 -1.61 2.32 -13.91
C ILE A 223 -2.31 0.99 -14.23
N ASP A 224 -1.76 -0.12 -13.74
CA ASP A 224 -2.28 -1.47 -14.00
C ASP A 224 -3.34 -1.90 -12.98
N GLY A 225 -3.38 -1.30 -11.79
CA GLY A 225 -4.43 -1.56 -10.82
C GLY A 225 -4.43 -0.68 -9.58
N ILE A 226 -5.46 -0.82 -8.77
CA ILE A 226 -5.65 -0.06 -7.54
C ILE A 226 -5.82 -0.97 -6.33
N ILE A 227 -5.40 -0.48 -5.17
CA ILE A 227 -5.75 -1.02 -3.85
C ILE A 227 -6.74 -0.07 -3.20
N THR A 228 -7.88 -0.59 -2.74
CA THR A 228 -8.96 0.23 -2.19
C THR A 228 -9.67 -0.41 -1.01
N ASP A 229 -10.09 0.43 -0.07
CA ASP A 229 -10.99 0.05 1.01
C ASP A 229 -12.47 -0.01 0.54
N PHE A 230 -12.76 0.40 -0.70
CA PHE A 230 -14.11 0.53 -1.26
C PHE A 230 -14.27 -0.28 -2.55
N PRO A 231 -14.25 -1.63 -2.49
CA PRO A 231 -14.33 -2.49 -3.67
C PRO A 231 -15.58 -2.25 -4.51
N LYS A 232 -16.70 -1.85 -3.90
CA LYS A 232 -17.94 -1.53 -4.64
C LYS A 232 -17.75 -0.34 -5.59
N THR A 233 -16.95 0.65 -5.22
CA THR A 233 -16.62 1.80 -6.09
C THR A 233 -15.75 1.35 -7.26
N ALA A 234 -14.69 0.57 -6.98
CA ALA A 234 -13.81 0.03 -8.01
C ALA A 234 -14.58 -0.87 -9.00
N SER A 235 -15.42 -1.78 -8.49
CA SER A 235 -16.26 -2.66 -9.31
C SER A 235 -17.23 -1.88 -10.20
N ARG A 236 -17.83 -0.80 -9.67
CA ARG A 236 -18.70 0.10 -10.45
C ARG A 236 -17.91 0.79 -11.57
N TYR A 237 -16.74 1.34 -11.25
CA TYR A 237 -15.87 1.99 -12.24
C TYR A 237 -15.47 1.00 -13.34
N ARG A 238 -15.00 -0.20 -12.99
CA ARG A 238 -14.59 -1.23 -13.95
C ARG A 238 -15.74 -1.67 -14.89
N LYS A 239 -16.98 -1.67 -14.39
CA LYS A 239 -18.18 -2.00 -15.18
C LYS A 239 -18.73 -0.82 -15.98
N ASN A 240 -18.10 0.36 -15.90
CA ASN A 240 -18.53 1.54 -16.64
C ASN A 240 -18.32 1.35 -18.14
N ARG A 241 -19.43 1.37 -18.89
CA ARG A 241 -19.45 1.18 -20.35
C ARG A 241 -18.73 2.28 -21.11
N CYS A 242 -18.51 3.45 -20.50
CA CYS A 242 -17.84 4.57 -21.15
C CYS A 242 -16.34 4.35 -21.33
N LEU A 243 -15.71 3.46 -20.56
CA LEU A 243 -14.26 3.22 -20.62
C LEU A 243 -13.78 2.66 -21.98
N ASN A 244 -14.68 1.99 -22.72
CA ASN A 244 -14.33 1.30 -23.96
C ASN A 244 -14.83 2.03 -25.22
N LEU A 245 -15.19 3.31 -25.10
CA LEU A 245 -15.75 4.08 -26.21
C LEU A 245 -14.68 4.75 -27.09
N GLY A 246 -13.40 4.76 -26.66
CA GLY A 246 -12.30 5.35 -27.41
C GLY A 246 -12.58 6.81 -27.81
N VAL A 247 -12.59 7.10 -29.10
CA VAL A 247 -12.90 8.45 -29.62
C VAL A 247 -14.33 8.92 -29.30
N LYS A 248 -15.24 8.00 -28.92
CA LYS A 248 -16.62 8.32 -28.51
C LYS A 248 -16.75 8.50 -26.99
N THR A 249 -15.65 8.47 -26.23
CA THR A 249 -15.67 8.69 -24.78
C THR A 249 -16.21 10.10 -24.50
N PRO A 250 -17.31 10.23 -23.73
CA PRO A 250 -17.90 11.52 -23.44
C PRO A 250 -16.93 12.48 -22.74
N PRO A 251 -17.05 13.80 -22.93
CA PRO A 251 -16.14 14.76 -22.29
C PRO A 251 -16.06 14.64 -20.77
N TYR A 252 -17.16 14.29 -20.09
CA TYR A 252 -17.19 14.11 -18.63
C TYR A 252 -16.46 12.84 -18.13
N MET A 253 -16.06 11.94 -19.02
CA MET A 253 -15.25 10.76 -18.71
C MET A 253 -13.76 10.98 -19.02
N GLN A 254 -13.39 12.14 -19.56
CA GLN A 254 -11.98 12.46 -19.75
C GLN A 254 -11.32 12.63 -18.37
N PRO A 255 -10.10 12.11 -18.18
CA PRO A 255 -9.39 12.29 -16.92
C PRO A 255 -9.13 13.78 -16.66
N VAL A 256 -9.12 14.18 -15.38
CA VAL A 256 -8.72 15.53 -15.01
C VAL A 256 -7.23 15.66 -15.30
N LYS A 257 -6.85 16.71 -16.00
CA LYS A 257 -5.44 16.98 -16.28
C LYS A 257 -4.76 17.47 -15.00
N ALA A 258 -3.86 16.64 -14.48
CA ALA A 258 -3.18 16.89 -13.23
C ALA A 258 -2.39 18.21 -13.23
N GLY A 259 -2.59 19.01 -12.19
CA GLY A 259 -1.91 20.30 -12.00
C GLY A 259 -2.54 21.48 -12.75
N ASP A 260 -3.66 21.30 -13.46
CA ASP A 260 -4.30 22.41 -14.17
C ASP A 260 -4.79 23.52 -13.23
N LEU A 261 -5.32 23.19 -12.04
CA LEU A 261 -5.71 24.21 -11.06
C LEU A 261 -4.50 24.99 -10.54
N TYR A 262 -3.34 24.34 -10.39
CA TYR A 262 -2.10 24.99 -9.99
C TYR A 262 -1.69 26.07 -11.01
N THR A 263 -1.94 25.86 -12.30
CA THR A 263 -1.64 26.86 -13.35
C THR A 263 -2.52 28.11 -13.28
N LEU A 264 -3.63 28.07 -12.54
CA LEU A 264 -4.52 29.22 -12.35
C LEU A 264 -4.09 30.14 -11.21
N ILE A 265 -3.12 29.73 -10.39
CA ILE A 265 -2.61 30.54 -9.28
C ILE A 265 -1.80 31.72 -9.85
N SER A 266 -2.15 32.96 -9.45
CA SER A 266 -1.39 34.13 -9.90
C SER A 266 0.02 34.13 -9.32
N GLN A 267 0.99 34.65 -10.09
CA GLN A 267 2.39 34.73 -9.66
C GLN A 267 2.57 35.44 -8.32
N GLU A 268 1.72 36.42 -8.02
CA GLU A 268 1.70 37.21 -6.77
C GLU A 268 1.14 36.42 -5.57
N SER A 269 0.29 35.42 -5.83
CA SER A 269 -0.28 34.54 -4.81
C SER A 269 0.52 33.26 -4.62
N MET A 270 1.50 32.99 -5.50
CA MET A 270 2.42 31.89 -5.31
C MET A 270 3.29 32.18 -4.09
N ALA A 271 3.32 31.23 -3.15
CA ALA A 271 4.33 31.25 -2.10
C ALA A 271 5.73 31.30 -2.76
N PRO A 272 6.75 31.90 -2.10
CA PRO A 272 8.13 31.78 -2.56
C PRO A 272 8.38 30.31 -2.85
N ALA A 273 8.82 30.00 -4.07
CA ALA A 273 8.96 28.62 -4.53
C ALA A 273 9.63 27.83 -3.40
N PRO A 274 8.92 26.88 -2.75
CA PRO A 274 9.60 26.03 -1.79
C PRO A 274 10.79 25.44 -2.55
N ALA A 275 11.98 25.44 -1.93
CA ALA A 275 13.13 24.69 -2.47
C ALA A 275 12.55 23.38 -3.00
N PRO A 276 12.75 23.05 -4.29
CA PRO A 276 11.88 22.12 -4.98
C PRO A 276 11.67 20.96 -4.03
N ALA A 277 10.43 20.72 -3.63
CA ALA A 277 10.06 19.48 -2.97
C ALA A 277 10.20 18.42 -4.05
N SER A 278 11.42 18.19 -4.53
CA SER A 278 11.79 17.15 -5.44
C SER A 278 11.56 15.92 -4.59
N LEU A 279 10.40 15.30 -4.79
CA LEU A 279 10.18 13.98 -4.25
C LEU A 279 11.41 13.16 -4.62
N PRO A 280 11.97 12.40 -3.65
CA PRO A 280 13.25 11.74 -3.84
C PRO A 280 13.24 10.83 -5.07
N LEU A 281 14.42 10.69 -5.68
CA LEU A 281 14.69 9.66 -6.67
C LEU A 281 14.92 8.35 -5.91
N LEU A 282 14.17 7.30 -6.24
CA LEU A 282 14.41 5.97 -5.68
C LEU A 282 15.75 5.43 -6.21
N THR A 283 16.66 5.11 -5.31
CA THR A 283 17.99 4.57 -5.63
C THR A 283 18.10 3.08 -5.32
N LYS A 284 19.02 2.38 -5.97
CA LYS A 284 19.26 0.95 -5.71
C LYS A 284 19.62 0.68 -4.24
N SER A 285 20.36 1.56 -3.60
CA SER A 285 20.74 1.45 -2.18
C SER A 285 19.55 1.53 -1.23
N GLU A 286 18.46 2.19 -1.62
CA GLU A 286 17.24 2.26 -0.81
C GLU A 286 16.38 1.01 -0.96
N VAL A 287 16.52 0.28 -2.07
CA VAL A 287 15.80 -0.99 -2.33
C VAL A 287 16.58 -2.20 -1.82
N LEU A 288 17.91 -2.11 -1.79
CA LEU A 288 18.81 -3.18 -1.38
C LEU A 288 18.72 -3.40 0.13
N GLU A 289 18.22 -4.58 0.51
CA GLU A 289 18.14 -5.00 1.90
C GLU A 289 19.23 -6.05 2.21
N PRO A 290 19.75 -6.10 3.45
CA PRO A 290 20.58 -7.21 3.89
C PRO A 290 19.81 -8.53 3.85
N PRO A 291 20.50 -9.68 3.79
CA PRO A 291 19.85 -10.98 3.91
C PRO A 291 19.00 -11.09 5.17
N LEU A 292 17.90 -11.83 5.09
CA LEU A 292 17.07 -12.09 6.27
C LEU A 292 17.91 -12.80 7.34
N PRO A 293 17.82 -12.37 8.62
CA PRO A 293 18.53 -13.02 9.70
C PRO A 293 17.99 -14.44 9.90
N ASP A 294 18.84 -15.31 10.44
CA ASP A 294 18.41 -16.61 10.92
C ASP A 294 17.37 -16.44 12.03
N VAL A 295 16.43 -17.38 12.11
CA VAL A 295 15.41 -17.38 13.15
C VAL A 295 16.08 -17.68 14.48
N ALA A 296 16.07 -16.69 15.39
CA ALA A 296 16.73 -16.83 16.68
C ALA A 296 16.13 -18.00 17.46
N THR A 297 16.98 -18.93 17.87
CA THR A 297 16.61 -19.93 18.89
C THR A 297 16.49 -19.19 20.22
N ARG A 298 15.30 -19.21 20.84
CA ARG A 298 15.08 -18.52 22.12
C ARG A 298 16.00 -19.09 23.19
N SER A 299 17.14 -18.43 23.40
CA SER A 299 18.00 -18.54 24.58
C SER A 299 18.24 -17.12 25.09
N SER A 300 18.12 -16.93 26.41
CA SER A 300 18.04 -15.65 27.12
C SER A 300 19.21 -14.67 26.89
N ALA A 301 18.90 -13.45 26.40
CA ALA A 301 19.43 -12.07 26.60
C ALA A 301 20.95 -11.76 26.88
N PRO A 302 21.47 -10.52 26.64
CA PRO A 302 22.00 -10.03 25.34
C PRO A 302 23.35 -9.25 25.43
N SER A 303 23.89 -8.78 24.28
CA SER A 303 24.66 -7.51 24.16
C SER A 303 24.72 -6.98 22.71
N PRO A 304 24.90 -5.66 22.48
CA PRO A 304 24.51 -4.97 21.24
C PRO A 304 25.66 -4.69 20.28
N LEU A 305 25.37 -4.67 18.97
CA LEU A 305 26.21 -4.05 17.95
C LEU A 305 25.33 -3.18 17.03
N ASP A 306 25.61 -1.88 17.03
CA ASP A 306 25.03 -0.88 16.13
C ASP A 306 25.44 -1.14 14.68
N GLN A 307 24.46 -1.25 13.78
CA GLN A 307 24.66 -1.10 12.34
C GLN A 307 23.67 -0.08 11.76
N PRO A 308 24.04 0.65 10.69
CA PRO A 308 23.18 1.67 10.10
C PRO A 308 21.97 1.01 9.42
N VAL A 309 20.77 1.43 9.80
CA VAL A 309 19.50 0.93 9.26
C VAL A 309 19.15 1.69 7.96
N PRO A 310 18.89 0.99 6.84
CA PRO A 310 18.34 1.60 5.62
C PRO A 310 16.97 2.24 5.89
N LYS A 311 16.66 3.37 5.24
CA LYS A 311 15.42 4.12 5.50
C LYS A 311 14.13 3.32 5.25
N ASN A 312 14.18 2.33 4.36
CA ASN A 312 13.07 1.41 4.06
C ASN A 312 12.81 0.31 5.09
N ALA A 313 13.70 0.16 6.07
CA ALA A 313 13.57 -0.83 7.14
C ALA A 313 13.07 -0.24 8.46
N GLN A 314 12.66 1.04 8.51
CA GLN A 314 12.08 1.62 9.72
C GLN A 314 10.59 1.23 9.85
N PRO A 315 10.19 0.48 10.89
CA PRO A 315 8.79 0.42 11.23
C PRO A 315 8.39 1.81 11.71
N LYS A 316 7.61 2.54 10.90
CA LYS A 316 6.73 3.58 11.46
C LYS A 316 5.66 2.86 12.26
N VAL A 317 6.00 2.54 13.51
CA VAL A 317 4.98 2.42 14.55
C VAL A 317 4.27 3.77 14.52
N THR A 318 3.06 3.80 14.00
CA THR A 318 2.16 4.93 14.24
C THR A 318 1.82 4.83 15.72
N THR A 319 2.71 5.33 16.56
CA THR A 319 2.48 5.45 17.98
C THR A 319 1.39 6.49 18.15
N VAL A 320 0.14 6.04 18.13
CA VAL A 320 -0.94 6.76 18.81
C VAL A 320 -0.63 6.58 20.29
N CYS A 321 0.26 7.42 20.81
CA CYS A 321 0.43 7.60 22.24
C CYS A 321 -0.93 8.05 22.78
N PHE A 322 -1.71 7.11 23.34
CA PHE A 322 -2.65 7.46 24.38
C PHE A 322 -1.83 7.90 25.59
N LEU A 323 -1.40 9.17 25.61
CA LEU A 323 -1.08 9.81 26.87
C LEU A 323 -2.40 9.99 27.60
N SER A 324 -2.71 8.99 28.43
CA SER A 324 -3.69 9.09 29.51
C SER A 324 -3.27 10.23 30.43
N ASN A 325 -3.72 11.45 30.14
CA ASN A 325 -3.65 12.57 31.06
C ASN A 325 -4.81 12.46 32.06
N VAL A 326 -4.79 11.42 32.89
CA VAL A 326 -5.63 11.31 34.09
C VAL A 326 -4.71 11.32 35.31
N ALA A 327 -4.04 12.45 35.55
CA ALA A 327 -3.35 12.72 36.82
C ALA A 327 -2.94 14.19 37.07
N VAL A 328 -3.48 15.20 36.38
CA VAL A 328 -3.07 16.62 36.64
C VAL A 328 -4.24 17.59 36.87
N PHE A 329 -5.50 17.12 36.89
CA PHE A 329 -6.65 18.02 37.06
C PHE A 329 -7.14 18.26 38.51
N VAL A 330 -6.34 17.98 39.55
CA VAL A 330 -6.78 18.20 40.95
C VAL A 330 -5.91 19.20 41.74
N ALA A 331 -4.85 19.78 41.15
CA ALA A 331 -4.00 20.74 41.88
C ALA A 331 -4.26 22.24 41.57
N SER A 332 -5.09 22.57 40.57
CA SER A 332 -5.27 23.97 40.13
C SER A 332 -6.56 24.64 40.60
N PHE A 333 -7.32 24.02 41.51
CA PHE A 333 -8.52 24.63 42.13
C PHE A 333 -8.33 25.07 43.58
N LEU A 334 -7.07 25.15 44.07
CA LEU A 334 -6.75 25.67 45.40
C LEU A 334 -5.82 26.89 45.41
N LEU A 335 -5.47 27.45 44.25
CA LEU A 335 -4.71 28.71 44.15
C LEU A 335 -5.20 29.56 42.97
N LEU A 336 -6.48 29.92 42.99
CA LEU A 336 -7.06 31.13 42.40
C LEU A 336 -8.47 31.32 42.96
#